data_AF-A0A9E7I8T2-F1
#
_entry.id   AF-A0A9E7I8T2-F1
#
_cell.length_a   1.000
_cell.length_b   1.000
_cell.length_c   1.000
_cell.angle_alpha   90.00
_cell.angle_beta   90.00
_cell.angle_gamma   90.00
#
_symmetry.space_group_name_H-M   'P 1'
#
loop_
_entity.id
_entity.type
_entity.pdbx_description
1 polymer ?
#
loop_
_entity_poly.entity_id
_entity_poly.type
_entity_poly.pdbx_seq_one_letter_code
_entity_poly.pdbx_strand_id
1 'polypeptide(L)'
;MVVVLQVLRLSGATQELPKSVICNVHGVNPKFLKVGEKIAAEREEGHQAFSKGAYFLGKMVWAKGYRELIDLLAKHKNDLEGFNLDVYGNGEDSHEVQSTARKLDLNLTFFKGRDHADDSLHGYKVFINPSVSDVLCTATAEALAMGKFVICAEHPSNDFFRAFPNCLTYKTSEDFVAKVKEAMANEPQPLTPEQRYDLSWEAATQRFVEYSELDKVLSKQESTSVNADNTKISKSTSMPTLSAAVDGGLAFAHYCLTSNEILRLSTGAIPGTRNYSKQHCIDLHLLPPQVQNPVYGW
;
A
#
# COMPACT_ATOMS: atom_id res chain seq x y z
N MET A 1 -3.58 31.60 -11.94
CA MET A 1 -3.99 30.55 -12.90
C MET A 1 -3.25 29.28 -12.49
N VAL A 2 -3.95 28.26 -11.97
CA VAL A 2 -3.30 26.98 -11.62
C VAL A 2 -3.09 26.22 -12.91
N VAL A 3 -1.83 26.01 -13.31
CA VAL A 3 -1.50 25.18 -14.47
C VAL A 3 -1.51 23.74 -14.02
N VAL A 4 -2.56 23.00 -14.36
CA VAL A 4 -2.58 21.54 -14.21
C VAL A 4 -1.77 20.95 -15.37
N LEU A 5 -0.60 20.39 -15.03
CA LEU A 5 0.30 19.73 -15.97
C LEU A 5 -0.26 18.37 -16.40
N GLN A 6 -0.50 17.50 -15.41
CA GLN A 6 -1.08 16.16 -15.56
C GLN A 6 -1.92 15.81 -14.32
N VAL A 7 -3.04 15.11 -14.49
CA VAL A 7 -3.83 14.56 -13.38
C VAL A 7 -3.53 13.08 -13.24
N LEU A 8 -3.02 12.67 -12.08
CA LEU A 8 -2.81 11.25 -11.77
C LEU A 8 -4.08 10.67 -11.14
N ARG A 9 -4.63 9.64 -11.76
CA ARG A 9 -5.75 8.85 -11.23
C ARG A 9 -5.19 7.53 -10.72
N LEU A 10 -5.42 7.21 -9.45
CA LEU A 10 -4.91 5.96 -8.85
C LEU A 10 -5.48 4.71 -9.53
N SER A 11 -6.66 4.83 -10.12
CA SER A 11 -7.31 3.77 -10.88
C SER A 11 -8.38 4.32 -11.83
N GLY A 12 -8.90 3.43 -12.67
CA GLY A 12 -10.03 3.71 -13.55
C GLY A 12 -11.38 3.87 -12.84
N ALA A 13 -11.47 3.63 -11.52
CA ALA A 13 -12.71 3.74 -10.75
C ALA A 13 -13.13 5.20 -10.45
N THR A 14 -12.24 6.16 -10.70
CA THR A 14 -12.50 7.60 -10.53
C THR A 14 -13.09 8.21 -11.79
N GLN A 15 -13.66 9.42 -11.68
CA GLN A 15 -14.10 10.18 -12.85
C GLN A 15 -12.95 10.45 -13.83
N GLU A 16 -13.26 10.41 -15.12
CA GLU A 16 -12.31 10.82 -16.15
C GLU A 16 -12.14 12.34 -16.14
N LEU A 17 -10.87 12.79 -16.16
CA LEU A 17 -10.52 14.20 -16.13
C LEU A 17 -9.65 14.56 -17.35
N PRO A 18 -9.75 15.79 -17.88
CA PRO A 18 -8.84 16.25 -18.93
C PRO A 18 -7.37 16.13 -18.48
N LYS A 19 -6.50 15.69 -19.40
CA LYS A 19 -5.06 15.47 -19.14
C LYS A 19 -4.81 14.50 -17.97
N SER A 20 -5.64 13.47 -17.83
CA SER A 20 -5.46 12.45 -16.81
C SER A 20 -4.79 11.17 -17.33
N VAL A 21 -4.04 10.51 -16.47
CA VAL A 21 -3.48 9.18 -16.70
C VAL A 21 -3.76 8.29 -15.49
N ILE A 22 -4.07 7.03 -15.74
CA ILE A 22 -4.21 6.03 -14.68
C ILE A 22 -2.81 5.55 -14.30
N CYS A 23 -2.42 5.80 -13.06
CA CYS A 23 -1.15 5.38 -12.52
C CYS A 23 -1.28 5.10 -11.02
N ASN A 24 -1.03 3.86 -10.61
CA ASN A 24 -1.00 3.52 -9.20
C ASN A 24 0.31 4.00 -8.58
N VAL A 25 0.27 5.15 -7.91
CA VAL A 25 1.39 5.73 -7.15
C VAL A 25 1.34 5.36 -5.66
N HIS A 26 0.66 4.28 -5.32
CA HIS A 26 0.67 3.72 -3.97
C HIS A 26 1.73 2.63 -3.86
N GLY A 27 2.55 2.72 -2.82
CA GLY A 27 3.46 1.66 -2.37
C GLY A 27 3.16 1.30 -0.92
N VAL A 28 3.58 0.11 -0.51
CA VAL A 28 3.37 -0.40 0.85
C VAL A 28 4.55 -0.09 1.76
N ASN A 29 4.29 -0.06 3.07
CA ASN A 29 5.35 0.03 4.06
C ASN A 29 6.28 -1.20 3.96
N PRO A 30 7.62 -1.03 4.03
CA PRO A 30 8.58 -2.14 3.98
C PRO A 30 8.32 -3.27 5.00
N LYS A 31 7.60 -2.99 6.11
CA LYS A 31 7.18 -4.02 7.07
C LYS A 31 6.39 -5.16 6.42
N PHE A 32 5.54 -4.85 5.45
CA PHE A 32 4.72 -5.86 4.77
C PHE A 32 5.56 -6.76 3.86
N LEU A 33 6.50 -6.16 3.13
CA LEU A 33 7.46 -6.90 2.29
C LEU A 33 8.34 -7.83 3.14
N LYS A 34 8.81 -7.35 4.30
CA LYS A 34 9.59 -8.18 5.25
C LYS A 34 8.78 -9.38 5.78
N VAL A 35 7.48 -9.20 6.00
CA VAL A 35 6.59 -10.32 6.37
C VAL A 35 6.49 -11.32 5.22
N GLY A 36 6.34 -10.85 3.97
CA GLY A 36 6.34 -11.73 2.79
C GLY A 36 7.65 -12.48 2.60
N GLU A 37 8.79 -11.83 2.82
CA GLU A 37 10.12 -12.46 2.79
C GLU A 37 10.27 -13.54 3.86
N LYS A 38 9.83 -13.26 5.09
CA LYS A 38 9.85 -14.24 6.18
C LYS A 38 8.99 -15.46 5.86
N ILE A 39 7.77 -15.25 5.36
CA ILE A 39 6.85 -16.33 4.96
C ILE A 39 7.45 -17.16 3.82
N ALA A 40 8.11 -16.52 2.84
CA ALA A 40 8.78 -17.23 1.74
C ALA A 40 9.93 -18.10 2.26
N ALA A 41 10.76 -17.58 3.16
CA ALA A 41 11.86 -18.32 3.77
C ALA A 41 11.38 -19.53 4.59
N GLU A 42 10.35 -19.35 5.43
CA GLU A 42 9.73 -20.45 6.20
C GLU A 42 9.24 -21.59 5.27
N ARG A 43 8.71 -21.25 4.10
CA ARG A 43 8.26 -22.24 3.11
C ARG A 43 9.39 -22.94 2.39
N GLU A 44 10.48 -22.24 2.06
CA GLU A 44 11.68 -22.85 1.48
C GLU A 44 12.32 -23.87 2.43
N GLU A 45 12.23 -23.62 3.75
CA GLU A 45 12.65 -24.55 4.79
C GLU A 45 11.67 -25.71 5.02
N GLY A 46 10.52 -25.74 4.31
CA GLY A 46 9.51 -26.78 4.43
C GLY A 46 8.55 -26.61 5.61
N HIS A 47 8.56 -25.46 6.30
CA HIS A 47 7.61 -25.16 7.36
C HIS A 47 6.24 -24.74 6.80
N GLN A 48 5.18 -25.01 7.59
CA GLN A 48 3.86 -24.49 7.29
C GLN A 48 3.79 -22.98 7.63
N ALA A 49 4.00 -22.12 6.63
CA ALA A 49 4.01 -20.67 6.86
C ALA A 49 2.62 -20.04 7.06
N PHE A 50 1.56 -20.67 6.53
CA PHE A 50 0.18 -20.23 6.78
C PHE A 50 -0.57 -21.23 7.67
N SER A 51 -0.91 -20.77 8.88
CA SER A 51 -1.66 -21.55 9.88
C SER A 51 -3.16 -21.25 9.87
N LYS A 52 -3.60 -20.22 9.13
CA LYS A 52 -5.00 -19.78 9.06
C LYS A 52 -5.48 -19.70 7.61
N GLY A 53 -6.79 -19.80 7.43
CA GLY A 53 -7.45 -19.76 6.12
C GLY A 53 -7.58 -18.33 5.57
N ALA A 54 -8.82 -17.91 5.35
CA ALA A 54 -9.14 -16.62 4.76
C ALA A 54 -9.53 -15.57 5.79
N TYR A 55 -9.30 -14.31 5.46
CA TYR A 55 -9.78 -13.17 6.22
C TYR A 55 -10.19 -11.99 5.34
N PHE A 56 -11.00 -11.12 5.91
CA PHE A 56 -11.31 -9.80 5.40
C PHE A 56 -10.98 -8.76 6.48
N LEU A 57 -10.49 -7.59 6.06
CA LEU A 57 -10.08 -6.52 6.96
C LEU A 57 -10.53 -5.16 6.39
N GLY A 58 -11.23 -4.37 7.20
CA GLY A 58 -11.70 -3.05 6.78
C GLY A 58 -12.49 -2.31 7.86
N LYS A 59 -12.76 -1.03 7.66
CA LYS A 59 -13.72 -0.29 8.49
C LYS A 59 -15.12 -0.86 8.24
N MET A 60 -15.83 -1.23 9.30
CA MET A 60 -17.15 -1.87 9.23
C MET A 60 -18.24 -0.86 8.84
N VAL A 61 -18.30 -0.59 7.54
CA VAL A 61 -19.24 0.28 6.84
C VAL A 61 -19.75 -0.47 5.61
N TRP A 62 -21.05 -0.45 5.34
CA TRP A 62 -21.64 -1.24 4.25
C TRP A 62 -20.98 -1.04 2.89
N ALA A 63 -20.65 0.21 2.58
CA ALA A 63 -20.01 0.60 1.32
C ALA A 63 -18.53 0.17 1.19
N LYS A 64 -17.96 -0.50 2.20
CA LYS A 64 -16.57 -0.96 2.21
C LYS A 64 -16.45 -2.46 1.94
N GLY A 65 -17.25 -3.00 1.03
CA GLY A 65 -17.21 -4.41 0.65
C GLY A 65 -18.04 -5.34 1.53
N TYR A 66 -18.61 -4.86 2.65
CA TYR A 66 -19.37 -5.72 3.56
C TYR A 66 -20.69 -6.20 2.94
N ARG A 67 -21.34 -5.36 2.12
CA ARG A 67 -22.56 -5.73 1.41
C ARG A 67 -22.25 -6.84 0.40
N GLU A 68 -21.26 -6.60 -0.44
CA GLU A 68 -20.78 -7.53 -1.46
C GLU A 68 -20.34 -8.86 -0.83
N LEU A 69 -19.61 -8.81 0.29
CA LEU A 69 -19.18 -10.00 1.02
C LEU A 69 -20.35 -10.85 1.51
N ILE A 70 -21.31 -10.22 2.20
CA ILE A 70 -22.47 -10.91 2.75
C ILE A 70 -23.33 -11.49 1.63
N ASP A 71 -23.57 -10.73 0.56
CA ASP A 71 -24.37 -11.17 -0.58
C ASP A 71 -23.72 -12.38 -1.29
N LEU A 72 -22.40 -12.36 -1.50
CA LEU A 72 -21.64 -13.47 -2.10
C LEU A 72 -21.73 -14.74 -1.24
N LEU A 73 -21.48 -14.63 0.06
CA LEU A 73 -21.49 -15.77 0.98
C LEU A 73 -22.91 -16.32 1.18
N ALA A 74 -23.93 -15.46 1.24
CA ALA A 74 -25.31 -15.89 1.34
C ALA A 74 -25.79 -16.61 0.08
N LYS A 75 -25.45 -16.08 -1.11
CA LYS A 75 -25.82 -16.70 -2.40
C LYS A 75 -25.17 -18.07 -2.57
N HIS A 76 -23.91 -18.24 -2.14
CA HIS A 76 -23.11 -19.45 -2.36
C HIS A 76 -22.85 -20.26 -1.09
N LYS A 77 -23.76 -20.18 -0.11
CA LYS A 77 -23.60 -20.84 1.20
C LYS A 77 -23.32 -22.34 1.09
N ASN A 78 -24.03 -23.04 0.20
CA ASN A 78 -23.85 -24.48 -0.03
C ASN A 78 -22.57 -24.79 -0.81
N ASP A 79 -22.22 -23.94 -1.79
CA ASP A 79 -21.01 -24.15 -2.60
C ASP A 79 -19.72 -23.95 -1.80
N LEU A 80 -19.81 -23.17 -0.71
CA LEU A 80 -18.75 -22.81 0.23
C LEU A 80 -18.94 -23.50 1.60
N GLU A 81 -19.59 -24.66 1.64
CA GLU A 81 -19.71 -25.42 2.88
C GLU A 81 -18.33 -25.73 3.49
N GLY A 82 -18.18 -25.50 4.80
CA GLY A 82 -16.91 -25.65 5.52
C GLY A 82 -15.90 -24.50 5.32
N PHE A 83 -16.17 -23.54 4.42
CA PHE A 83 -15.37 -22.33 4.33
C PHE A 83 -15.71 -21.39 5.49
N ASN A 84 -14.68 -20.99 6.24
CA ASN A 84 -14.76 -20.01 7.32
C ASN A 84 -13.98 -18.76 6.94
N LEU A 85 -14.54 -17.60 7.24
CA LEU A 85 -13.89 -16.31 6.99
C LEU A 85 -13.85 -15.48 8.26
N ASP A 86 -12.64 -15.08 8.65
CA ASP A 86 -12.44 -14.19 9.77
C ASP A 86 -12.52 -12.73 9.31
N VAL A 87 -13.24 -11.90 10.03
CA VAL A 87 -13.53 -10.51 9.64
C VAL A 87 -13.02 -9.56 10.72
N TYR A 88 -12.05 -8.71 10.37
CA TYR A 88 -11.46 -7.72 11.26
C TYR A 88 -11.95 -6.32 10.92
N GLY A 89 -12.57 -5.63 11.88
CA GLY A 89 -13.02 -4.27 11.64
C GLY A 89 -13.81 -3.66 12.79
N ASN A 90 -13.88 -2.33 12.78
CA ASN A 90 -14.81 -1.55 13.58
C ASN A 90 -15.43 -0.48 12.68
N GLY A 91 -16.63 0.01 12.98
CA GLY A 91 -17.29 1.07 12.22
C GLY A 91 -18.74 1.29 12.65
N GLU A 92 -19.38 2.34 12.12
CA GLU A 92 -20.75 2.72 12.47
C GLU A 92 -21.77 1.60 12.21
N ASP A 93 -21.55 0.77 11.17
CA ASP A 93 -22.48 -0.29 10.78
C ASP A 93 -22.21 -1.62 11.49
N SER A 94 -21.31 -1.65 12.49
CA SER A 94 -20.80 -2.93 13.04
C SER A 94 -21.90 -3.84 13.58
N HIS A 95 -22.85 -3.26 14.31
CA HIS A 95 -23.96 -4.02 14.87
C HIS A 95 -24.85 -4.60 13.76
N GLU A 96 -25.15 -3.79 12.75
CA GLU A 96 -26.03 -4.20 11.65
C GLU A 96 -25.39 -5.32 10.83
N VAL A 97 -24.14 -5.14 10.39
CA VAL A 97 -23.36 -6.14 9.62
C VAL A 97 -23.34 -7.48 10.35
N GLN A 98 -22.97 -7.49 11.64
CA GLN A 98 -22.91 -8.71 12.44
C GLN A 98 -24.30 -9.33 12.67
N SER A 99 -25.34 -8.51 12.81
CA SER A 99 -26.72 -9.00 12.97
C SER A 99 -27.23 -9.64 11.68
N THR A 100 -26.92 -9.07 10.52
CA THR A 100 -27.31 -9.59 9.20
C THR A 100 -26.60 -10.89 8.90
N ALA A 101 -25.28 -10.96 9.13
CA ALA A 101 -24.51 -12.20 8.97
C ALA A 101 -25.05 -13.34 9.85
N ARG A 102 -25.43 -13.03 11.11
CA ARG A 102 -26.06 -14.02 12.01
C ARG A 102 -27.44 -14.46 11.55
N LYS A 103 -28.29 -13.53 11.09
CA LYS A 103 -29.64 -13.86 10.57
C LYS A 103 -29.58 -14.75 9.33
N LEU A 104 -28.57 -14.56 8.49
CA LEU A 104 -28.31 -15.38 7.30
C LEU A 104 -27.52 -16.66 7.62
N ASP A 105 -27.13 -16.86 8.88
CA ASP A 105 -26.38 -18.02 9.35
C ASP A 105 -25.10 -18.24 8.51
N LEU A 106 -24.30 -17.17 8.34
CA LEU A 106 -23.04 -17.21 7.60
C LEU A 106 -21.87 -17.60 8.49
N ASN A 107 -20.91 -18.35 7.94
CA ASN A 107 -19.67 -18.78 8.61
C ASN A 107 -18.64 -17.63 8.72
N LEU A 108 -19.01 -16.57 9.43
CA LEU A 108 -18.19 -15.38 9.68
C LEU A 108 -17.83 -15.25 11.16
N THR A 109 -16.54 -15.12 11.46
CA THR A 109 -16.05 -14.79 12.81
C THR A 109 -15.61 -13.35 12.86
N PHE A 110 -16.25 -12.53 13.69
CA PHE A 110 -15.95 -11.10 13.77
C PHE A 110 -14.97 -10.77 14.90
N PHE A 111 -13.94 -10.00 14.57
CA PHE A 111 -12.91 -9.50 15.47
C PHE A 111 -12.83 -7.98 15.41
N LYS A 112 -12.29 -7.37 16.48
CA LYS A 112 -11.99 -5.93 16.50
C LYS A 112 -10.97 -5.59 15.41
N GLY A 113 -11.03 -4.36 14.91
CA GLY A 113 -10.04 -3.83 13.96
C GLY A 113 -8.60 -3.95 14.48
N ARG A 114 -7.66 -4.22 13.57
CA ARG A 114 -6.22 -4.38 13.83
C ARG A 114 -5.40 -3.67 12.75
N ASP A 115 -4.16 -3.32 13.07
CA ASP A 115 -3.17 -2.94 12.05
C ASP A 115 -2.91 -4.17 11.16
N HIS A 116 -2.86 -3.97 9.85
CA HIS A 116 -2.74 -5.09 8.92
C HIS A 116 -1.40 -5.84 9.04
N ALA A 117 -0.36 -5.19 9.57
CA ALA A 117 0.93 -5.81 9.85
C ALA A 117 1.03 -6.42 11.26
N ASP A 118 -0.06 -6.46 12.03
CA ASP A 118 -0.10 -7.17 13.31
C ASP A 118 0.22 -8.66 13.09
N ASP A 119 1.09 -9.23 13.94
CA ASP A 119 1.57 -10.61 13.84
C ASP A 119 0.42 -11.64 13.79
N SER A 120 -0.72 -11.33 14.41
CA SER A 120 -1.90 -12.20 14.39
C SER A 120 -2.51 -12.38 13.00
N LEU A 121 -2.19 -11.49 12.04
CA LEU A 121 -2.66 -11.53 10.65
C LEU A 121 -1.66 -12.19 9.70
N HIS A 122 -0.40 -12.40 10.11
CA HIS A 122 0.64 -12.97 9.24
C HIS A 122 0.33 -14.40 8.82
N GLY A 123 -0.27 -15.19 9.72
CA GLY A 123 -0.60 -16.60 9.47
C GLY A 123 -1.76 -16.87 8.51
N TYR A 124 -2.53 -15.86 8.06
CA TYR A 124 -3.61 -16.07 7.08
C TYR A 124 -3.07 -16.22 5.65
N LYS A 125 -3.59 -17.22 4.93
CA LYS A 125 -3.22 -17.49 3.54
C LYS A 125 -3.92 -16.60 2.52
N VAL A 126 -5.20 -16.27 2.76
CA VAL A 126 -6.07 -15.64 1.75
C VAL A 126 -6.67 -14.36 2.31
N PHE A 127 -6.44 -13.23 1.64
CA PHE A 127 -7.16 -11.99 1.88
C PHE A 127 -8.29 -11.84 0.85
N ILE A 128 -9.51 -11.56 1.29
CA ILE A 128 -10.65 -11.34 0.40
C ILE A 128 -10.99 -9.86 0.39
N ASN A 129 -11.01 -9.24 -0.79
CA ASN A 129 -11.51 -7.88 -1.00
C ASN A 129 -12.64 -7.89 -2.04
N PRO A 130 -13.91 -7.96 -1.61
CA PRO A 130 -15.03 -8.02 -2.53
C PRO A 130 -15.57 -6.65 -2.95
N SER A 131 -14.93 -5.58 -2.47
CA SER A 131 -15.37 -4.20 -2.71
C SER A 131 -15.26 -3.82 -4.19
N VAL A 132 -16.32 -3.21 -4.69
CA VAL A 132 -16.39 -2.59 -6.04
C VAL A 132 -16.54 -1.07 -5.97
N SER A 133 -16.41 -0.48 -4.78
CA SER A 133 -16.58 0.95 -4.54
C SER A 133 -15.25 1.67 -4.26
N ASP A 134 -14.16 0.92 -4.10
CA ASP A 134 -12.86 1.50 -3.80
C ASP A 134 -12.27 2.21 -5.01
N VAL A 135 -11.58 3.33 -4.75
CA VAL A 135 -10.67 3.92 -5.73
C VAL A 135 -9.41 3.06 -5.83
N LEU A 136 -8.84 2.69 -4.69
CA LEU A 136 -7.71 1.77 -4.58
C LEU A 136 -7.81 1.14 -3.19
N CYS A 137 -7.69 -0.18 -3.10
CA CYS A 137 -7.66 -0.87 -1.81
C CYS A 137 -6.22 -1.06 -1.34
N THR A 138 -5.81 -0.29 -0.33
CA THR A 138 -4.46 -0.41 0.25
C THR A 138 -4.24 -1.77 0.89
N ALA A 139 -5.28 -2.35 1.52
CA ALA A 139 -5.21 -3.67 2.12
C ALA A 139 -4.92 -4.78 1.09
N THR A 140 -5.38 -4.63 -0.16
CA THR A 140 -4.99 -5.54 -1.25
C THR A 140 -3.48 -5.50 -1.52
N ALA A 141 -2.90 -4.31 -1.61
CA ALA A 141 -1.45 -4.15 -1.81
C ALA A 141 -0.65 -4.73 -0.63
N GLU A 142 -1.09 -4.46 0.59
CA GLU A 142 -0.47 -4.94 1.83
C GLU A 142 -0.51 -6.48 1.93
N ALA A 143 -1.66 -7.10 1.60
CA ALA A 143 -1.79 -8.56 1.60
C ALA A 143 -0.91 -9.23 0.53
N LEU A 144 -0.85 -8.66 -0.68
CA LEU A 144 0.07 -9.12 -1.72
C LEU A 144 1.53 -9.01 -1.27
N ALA A 145 1.92 -7.89 -0.67
CA ALA A 145 3.27 -7.67 -0.16
C ALA A 145 3.66 -8.68 0.93
N MET A 146 2.69 -9.12 1.74
CA MET A 146 2.85 -10.20 2.71
C MET A 146 2.87 -11.61 2.07
N GLY A 147 2.87 -11.72 0.74
CA GLY A 147 2.94 -12.99 0.02
C GLY A 147 1.67 -13.84 0.08
N LYS A 148 0.52 -13.22 0.39
CA LYS A 148 -0.79 -13.91 0.50
C LYS A 148 -1.46 -14.01 -0.87
N PHE A 149 -2.41 -14.93 -1.01
CA PHE A 149 -3.42 -14.81 -2.05
C PHE A 149 -4.32 -13.62 -1.76
N VAL A 150 -4.68 -12.87 -2.80
CA VAL A 150 -5.78 -11.92 -2.75
C VAL A 150 -6.88 -12.37 -3.71
N ILE A 151 -8.10 -12.48 -3.21
CA ILE A 151 -9.28 -12.67 -4.05
C ILE A 151 -10.04 -11.35 -4.10
N CYS A 152 -10.21 -10.77 -5.29
CA CYS A 152 -10.91 -9.49 -5.44
C CYS A 152 -11.78 -9.40 -6.69
N ALA A 153 -12.74 -8.47 -6.70
CA ALA A 153 -13.58 -8.27 -7.88
C ALA A 153 -12.75 -7.80 -9.09
N GLU A 154 -13.11 -8.25 -10.29
CA GLU A 154 -12.64 -7.70 -11.55
C GLU A 154 -13.24 -6.29 -11.71
N HIS A 155 -12.53 -5.31 -11.18
CA HIS A 155 -12.95 -3.92 -11.09
C HIS A 155 -11.74 -3.00 -11.38
N PRO A 156 -11.92 -1.82 -12.01
CA PRO A 156 -10.81 -0.95 -12.39
C PRO A 156 -9.89 -0.52 -11.24
N SER A 157 -10.39 -0.53 -10.00
CA SER A 157 -9.58 -0.27 -8.79
C SER A 157 -8.50 -1.31 -8.52
N ASN A 158 -8.64 -2.50 -9.11
CA ASN A 158 -7.78 -3.65 -8.88
C ASN A 158 -6.87 -3.95 -10.07
N ASP A 159 -6.95 -3.19 -11.18
CA ASP A 159 -6.23 -3.48 -12.42
C ASP A 159 -4.71 -3.58 -12.23
N PHE A 160 -4.13 -2.70 -11.42
CA PHE A 160 -2.70 -2.76 -11.08
C PHE A 160 -2.31 -4.10 -10.46
N PHE A 161 -3.18 -4.66 -9.61
CA PHE A 161 -2.89 -5.89 -8.88
C PHE A 161 -3.06 -7.15 -9.75
N ARG A 162 -3.75 -7.08 -10.89
CA ARG A 162 -3.96 -8.22 -11.80
C ARG A 162 -2.66 -8.77 -12.40
N ALA A 163 -1.61 -7.96 -12.43
CA ALA A 163 -0.29 -8.39 -12.88
C ALA A 163 0.39 -9.37 -11.91
N PHE A 164 -0.09 -9.46 -10.67
CA PHE A 164 0.48 -10.35 -9.65
C PHE A 164 -0.18 -11.73 -9.73
N PRO A 165 0.58 -12.83 -9.83
CA PRO A 165 0.04 -14.19 -9.89
C PRO A 165 -0.84 -14.57 -8.70
N ASN A 166 -0.59 -13.98 -7.54
CA ASN A 166 -1.36 -14.23 -6.32
C ASN A 166 -2.65 -13.39 -6.23
N CYS A 167 -2.91 -12.50 -7.19
CA CYS A 167 -4.15 -11.73 -7.26
C CYS A 167 -5.17 -12.45 -8.15
N LEU A 168 -6.08 -13.16 -7.51
CA LEU A 168 -7.15 -13.91 -8.17
C LEU A 168 -8.38 -13.00 -8.31
N THR A 169 -8.56 -12.41 -9.49
CA THR A 169 -9.76 -11.61 -9.75
C THR A 169 -10.95 -12.48 -10.13
N TYR A 170 -12.15 -12.12 -9.67
CA TYR A 170 -13.39 -12.77 -10.06
C TYR A 170 -14.36 -11.80 -10.74
N LYS A 171 -15.08 -12.28 -11.77
CA LYS A 171 -16.08 -11.46 -12.48
C LYS A 171 -17.51 -11.75 -12.06
N THR A 172 -17.83 -13.01 -11.77
CA THR A 172 -19.16 -13.43 -11.32
C THR A 172 -19.07 -14.03 -9.92
N SER A 173 -20.21 -14.22 -9.26
CA SER A 173 -20.22 -14.84 -7.93
C SER A 173 -19.86 -16.33 -7.98
N GLU A 174 -20.12 -17.01 -9.09
CA GLU A 174 -19.66 -18.40 -9.31
C GLU A 174 -18.14 -18.46 -9.51
N ASP A 175 -17.57 -17.47 -10.20
CA ASP A 175 -16.12 -17.31 -10.34
C ASP A 175 -15.47 -17.01 -8.97
N PHE A 176 -16.12 -16.20 -8.13
CA PHE A 176 -15.68 -15.99 -6.74
C PHE A 176 -15.54 -17.31 -5.97
N VAL A 177 -16.53 -18.21 -6.07
CA VAL A 177 -16.46 -19.55 -5.46
C VAL A 177 -15.27 -20.34 -6.02
N ALA A 178 -15.06 -20.32 -7.34
CA ALA A 178 -13.94 -20.99 -7.97
C ALA A 178 -12.60 -20.46 -7.45
N LYS A 179 -12.45 -19.13 -7.31
CA LYS A 179 -11.23 -18.49 -6.76
C LYS A 179 -11.01 -18.78 -5.29
N VAL A 180 -12.07 -18.86 -4.49
CA VAL A 180 -11.96 -19.29 -3.09
C VAL A 180 -11.45 -20.74 -3.03
N LYS A 181 -12.03 -21.65 -3.81
CA LYS A 181 -11.60 -23.06 -3.83
C LYS A 181 -10.16 -23.20 -4.32
N GLU A 182 -9.79 -22.46 -5.37
CA GLU A 182 -8.43 -22.40 -5.92
C GLU A 182 -7.42 -21.94 -4.87
N ALA A 183 -7.67 -20.81 -4.20
CA ALA A 183 -6.76 -20.26 -3.19
C ALA A 183 -6.64 -21.15 -1.94
N MET A 184 -7.72 -21.83 -1.55
CA MET A 184 -7.70 -22.71 -0.39
C MET A 184 -6.96 -24.02 -0.66
N ALA A 185 -7.05 -24.54 -1.89
CA ALA A 185 -6.39 -25.78 -2.31
C ALA A 185 -4.91 -25.63 -2.69
N ASN A 186 -4.46 -24.41 -3.00
CA ASN A 186 -3.10 -24.13 -3.44
C ASN A 186 -2.35 -23.23 -2.45
N GLU A 187 -1.06 -23.03 -2.69
CA GLU A 187 -0.23 -22.10 -1.94
C GLU A 187 0.17 -20.91 -2.82
N PRO A 188 0.24 -19.68 -2.28
CA PRO A 188 0.69 -18.50 -3.04
C PRO A 188 2.09 -18.72 -3.62
N GLN A 189 2.43 -18.06 -4.71
CA GLN A 189 3.80 -18.01 -5.20
C GLN A 189 4.61 -16.98 -4.38
N PRO A 190 5.88 -17.24 -4.03
CA PRO A 190 6.76 -16.20 -3.51
C PRO A 190 6.84 -15.03 -4.51
N LEU A 191 6.81 -13.79 -4.02
CA LEU A 191 6.98 -12.63 -4.89
C LEU A 191 8.39 -12.61 -5.48
N THR A 192 8.50 -12.34 -6.79
CA THR A 192 9.80 -12.10 -7.42
C THR A 192 10.40 -10.77 -6.94
N PRO A 193 11.71 -10.54 -7.10
CA PRO A 193 12.34 -9.25 -6.78
C PRO A 193 11.63 -8.06 -7.46
N GLU A 194 11.20 -8.24 -8.71
CA GLU A 194 10.50 -7.23 -9.50
C GLU A 194 9.12 -6.94 -8.92
N GLN A 195 8.34 -7.98 -8.58
CA GLN A 195 7.02 -7.82 -7.96
C GLN A 195 7.11 -7.15 -6.59
N ARG A 196 8.14 -7.48 -5.79
CA ARG A 196 8.41 -6.80 -4.52
C ARG A 196 8.74 -5.33 -4.73
N TYR A 197 9.57 -5.02 -5.73
CA TYR A 197 9.89 -3.66 -6.10
C TYR A 197 8.64 -2.89 -6.55
N ASP A 198 7.80 -3.48 -7.40
CA ASP A 198 6.57 -2.82 -7.90
C ASP A 198 5.63 -2.37 -6.78
N LEU A 199 5.58 -3.11 -5.67
CA LEU A 199 4.80 -2.79 -4.47
C LEU A 199 5.49 -1.79 -3.53
N SER A 200 6.77 -1.48 -3.72
CA SER A 200 7.56 -0.66 -2.81
C SER A 200 7.25 0.84 -2.93
N TRP A 201 7.64 1.61 -1.91
CA TRP A 201 7.53 3.07 -1.96
C TRP A 201 8.45 3.69 -3.02
N GLU A 202 9.60 3.08 -3.26
CA GLU A 202 10.55 3.51 -4.28
C GLU A 202 9.94 3.43 -5.68
N ALA A 203 9.36 2.29 -6.05
CA ALA A 203 8.70 2.15 -7.35
C ALA A 203 7.45 3.04 -7.47
N ALA A 204 6.68 3.19 -6.40
CA ALA A 204 5.54 4.11 -6.37
C ALA A 204 5.97 5.57 -6.61
N THR A 205 7.10 5.98 -6.02
CA THR A 205 7.70 7.30 -6.20
C THR A 205 8.23 7.47 -7.62
N GLN A 206 8.90 6.44 -8.17
CA GLN A 206 9.37 6.47 -9.56
C GLN A 206 8.22 6.64 -10.54
N ARG A 207 7.13 5.89 -10.37
CA ARG A 207 5.89 6.06 -11.16
C ARG A 207 5.33 7.47 -11.01
N PHE A 208 5.29 8.02 -9.79
CA PHE A 208 4.85 9.40 -9.59
C PHE A 208 5.70 10.42 -10.36
N VAL A 209 7.03 10.32 -10.28
CA VAL A 209 7.96 11.22 -11.00
C VAL A 209 7.77 11.10 -12.50
N GLU A 210 7.73 9.87 -13.03
CA GLU A 210 7.57 9.61 -14.47
C GLU A 210 6.27 10.20 -15.03
N TYR A 211 5.15 9.96 -14.36
CA TYR A 211 3.83 10.37 -14.87
C TYR A 211 3.42 11.79 -14.48
N SER A 212 4.12 12.44 -13.54
CA SER A 212 3.83 13.83 -13.16
C SER A 212 4.36 14.86 -14.17
N GLU A 213 5.16 14.43 -15.14
CA GLU A 213 5.85 15.28 -16.12
C GLU A 213 6.68 16.42 -15.50
N LEU A 214 7.12 16.27 -14.23
CA LEU A 214 7.87 17.29 -13.50
C LEU A 214 9.17 17.68 -14.22
N ASP A 215 9.83 16.72 -14.86
CA ASP A 215 11.06 16.94 -15.61
C ASP A 215 10.89 17.97 -16.74
N LYS A 216 9.72 18.02 -17.39
CA LYS A 216 9.42 19.00 -18.45
C LYS A 216 9.30 20.43 -17.90
N VAL A 217 8.97 20.58 -16.61
CA VAL A 217 8.88 21.90 -15.95
C VAL A 217 10.25 22.35 -15.49
N LEU A 218 10.99 21.46 -14.83
CA LEU A 218 12.33 21.75 -14.31
C LEU A 218 13.30 22.11 -15.45
N SER A 219 13.30 21.33 -16.55
CA SER A 219 14.10 21.62 -17.74
C SER A 219 13.69 22.91 -18.48
N LYS A 220 12.42 23.33 -18.38
CA LYS A 220 11.91 24.57 -18.97
C LYS A 220 12.31 25.83 -18.17
N GLN A 221 12.48 25.68 -16.86
CA GLN A 221 13.06 26.74 -16.01
C GLN A 221 14.56 26.91 -16.25
N GLU A 222 15.31 25.82 -16.45
CA GLU A 222 16.72 25.91 -16.80
C GLU A 222 16.93 26.58 -18.17
N SER A 223 16.14 26.22 -19.18
CA SER A 223 16.24 26.80 -20.53
C SER A 223 15.77 28.25 -20.66
N THR A 224 15.00 28.78 -19.69
CA THR A 224 14.65 30.22 -19.66
C THR A 224 15.70 31.09 -18.96
N SER A 225 16.70 30.48 -18.32
CA SER A 225 17.80 31.20 -17.66
C SER A 225 19.06 31.38 -18.53
N VAL A 226 19.09 30.83 -19.74
CA VAL A 226 20.26 30.89 -20.63
C VAL A 226 19.94 31.67 -21.90
N ASN A 227 19.97 33.00 -21.79
CA ASN A 227 20.13 33.89 -22.94
C ASN A 227 21.20 34.94 -22.60
N ALA A 228 22.47 34.57 -22.75
CA ALA A 228 23.56 35.48 -23.07
C ALA A 228 24.75 34.71 -23.68
N ASP A 229 24.92 34.92 -24.99
CA ASP A 229 26.12 34.86 -25.82
C ASP A 229 27.02 33.60 -25.98
N ASN A 230 27.36 33.42 -27.27
CA ASN A 230 28.37 32.53 -27.86
C ASN A 230 29.72 32.57 -27.14
N THR A 231 30.32 31.41 -26.84
CA THR A 231 31.60 30.92 -27.45
C THR A 231 32.15 29.63 -26.80
N LYS A 232 32.66 28.74 -27.67
CA LYS A 232 33.70 27.69 -27.47
C LYS A 232 33.57 26.72 -26.28
N ILE A 233 33.36 25.45 -26.66
CA ILE A 233 33.44 24.25 -25.80
C ILE A 233 34.86 24.11 -25.23
N SER A 234 34.97 24.27 -23.91
CA SER A 234 36.09 23.85 -23.07
C SER A 234 35.54 22.80 -22.10
N LYS A 235 36.21 21.65 -21.99
CA LYS A 235 35.88 20.62 -20.98
C LYS A 235 36.15 21.20 -19.59
N SER A 236 35.08 21.58 -18.89
CA SER A 236 35.11 21.95 -17.49
C SER A 236 34.25 20.96 -16.71
N THR A 237 34.86 20.35 -15.69
CA THR A 237 34.16 19.62 -14.62
C THR A 237 33.03 20.47 -14.08
N SER A 238 31.79 19.99 -14.21
CA SER A 238 30.58 20.69 -13.82
C SER A 238 30.59 20.97 -12.31
N MET A 239 30.77 22.23 -11.93
CA MET A 239 30.39 22.70 -10.61
C MET A 239 28.87 22.57 -10.47
N PRO A 240 28.34 22.18 -9.30
CA PRO A 240 26.91 22.12 -9.07
C PRO A 240 26.29 23.50 -9.33
N THR A 241 25.12 23.52 -9.97
CA THR A 241 24.38 24.76 -10.21
C THR A 241 24.05 25.43 -8.87
N LEU A 242 23.94 26.76 -8.86
CA LEU A 242 23.53 27.50 -7.65
C LEU A 242 22.19 26.99 -7.10
N SER A 243 21.28 26.52 -7.96
CA SER A 243 20.05 25.82 -7.53
C SER A 243 20.38 24.54 -6.78
N ALA A 244 21.20 23.64 -7.33
CA ALA A 244 21.56 22.39 -6.66
C ALA A 244 22.31 22.62 -5.33
N ALA A 245 23.09 23.70 -5.23
CA ALA A 245 23.73 24.11 -3.97
C ALA A 245 22.73 24.68 -2.95
N VAL A 246 21.72 25.44 -3.40
CA VAL A 246 20.64 25.96 -2.55
C VAL A 246 19.68 24.85 -2.12
N ASP A 247 19.31 23.94 -3.03
CA ASP A 247 18.48 22.76 -2.77
C ASP A 247 19.21 21.78 -1.86
N GLY A 248 20.51 21.55 -2.10
CA GLY A 248 21.38 20.80 -1.19
C GLY A 248 21.50 21.46 0.19
N GLY A 249 21.58 22.79 0.24
CA GLY A 249 21.62 23.57 1.48
C GLY A 249 20.30 23.56 2.24
N LEU A 250 19.16 23.61 1.54
CA LEU A 250 17.82 23.56 2.11
C LEU A 250 17.50 22.14 2.58
N ALA A 251 17.88 21.12 1.81
CA ALA A 251 17.79 19.71 2.20
C ALA A 251 18.67 19.43 3.41
N PHE A 252 19.90 19.95 3.45
CA PHE A 252 20.79 19.85 4.61
C PHE A 252 20.24 20.61 5.83
N ALA A 253 19.71 21.81 5.65
CA ALA A 253 19.07 22.58 6.72
C ALA A 253 17.85 21.83 7.26
N HIS A 254 16.96 21.35 6.39
CA HIS A 254 15.81 20.53 6.75
C HIS A 254 16.25 19.23 7.46
N TYR A 255 17.32 18.59 6.99
CA TYR A 255 17.92 17.41 7.61
C TYR A 255 18.41 17.70 9.04
N CYS A 256 19.16 18.79 9.24
CA CYS A 256 19.61 19.22 10.55
C CYS A 256 18.44 19.62 11.48
N LEU A 257 17.43 20.31 10.93
CA LEU A 257 16.23 20.76 11.65
C LEU A 257 15.37 19.60 12.12
N THR A 258 15.16 18.61 11.27
CA THR A 258 14.31 17.44 11.59
C THR A 258 15.04 16.39 12.42
N SER A 259 16.38 16.32 12.31
CA SER A 259 17.20 15.36 13.07
C SER A 259 17.56 15.83 14.49
N ASN A 260 17.48 17.14 14.77
CA ASN A 260 17.76 17.71 16.09
C ASN A 260 16.47 18.00 16.87
N GLU A 261 16.25 17.28 17.98
CA GLU A 261 15.03 17.41 18.81
C GLU A 261 14.82 18.83 19.34
N ILE A 262 15.89 19.49 19.80
CA ILE A 262 15.82 20.86 20.34
C ILE A 262 15.30 21.81 19.26
N LEU A 263 15.80 21.64 18.03
CA LEU A 263 15.42 22.50 16.91
C LEU A 263 13.98 22.20 16.45
N ARG A 264 13.58 20.93 16.35
CA ARG A 264 12.20 20.52 16.05
C ARG A 264 11.20 21.13 17.05
N LEU A 265 11.50 21.06 18.34
CA LEU A 265 10.67 21.65 19.39
C LEU A 265 10.64 23.18 19.28
N SER A 266 11.77 23.82 18.99
CA SER A 266 11.85 25.27 18.83
C SER A 266 11.04 25.79 17.64
N THR A 267 10.79 24.94 16.64
CA THR A 267 9.94 25.25 15.47
C THR A 267 8.51 24.75 15.62
N GLY A 268 8.09 24.33 16.83
CA GLY A 268 6.70 23.99 17.14
C GLY A 268 6.32 22.51 16.94
N ALA A 269 7.28 21.59 16.79
CA ALA A 269 6.98 20.16 16.81
C ALA A 269 6.54 19.69 18.21
N ILE A 270 5.67 18.68 18.26
CA ILE A 270 5.15 18.12 19.52
C ILE A 270 6.20 17.17 20.13
N PRO A 271 6.56 17.29 21.43
CA PRO A 271 7.47 16.36 22.09
C PRO A 271 7.06 14.90 21.95
N GLY A 272 8.02 13.99 21.70
CA GLY A 272 7.76 12.55 21.62
C GLY A 272 7.11 12.07 20.32
N THR A 273 6.88 12.94 19.33
CA THR A 273 6.32 12.55 18.01
C THR A 273 7.36 12.03 17.01
N ARG A 274 8.62 11.87 17.44
CA ARG A 274 9.71 11.38 16.59
C ARG A 274 9.68 9.85 16.47
N ASN A 275 8.72 9.32 15.70
CA ASN A 275 8.58 7.89 15.46
C ASN A 275 9.09 7.49 14.08
N TYR A 276 10.41 7.32 13.95
CA TYR A 276 11.01 6.67 12.79
C TYR A 276 11.91 5.51 13.24
N SER A 277 11.82 4.38 12.52
CA SER A 277 12.55 3.16 12.86
C SER A 277 14.02 3.25 12.46
N LYS A 278 14.86 2.33 12.96
CA LYS A 278 16.25 2.18 12.45
C LYS A 278 16.29 2.00 10.93
N GLN A 279 15.29 1.33 10.36
CA GLN A 279 15.18 1.16 8.90
C GLN A 279 14.94 2.51 8.21
N HIS A 280 14.00 3.31 8.69
CA HIS A 280 13.78 4.66 8.15
C HIS A 280 15.04 5.54 8.23
N CYS A 281 15.92 5.33 9.21
CA CYS A 281 17.18 6.06 9.30
C CYS A 281 18.14 5.70 8.16
N ILE A 282 18.20 4.42 7.82
CA ILE A 282 19.02 3.92 6.72
C ILE A 282 18.46 4.45 5.41
N ASP A 283 17.15 4.30 5.19
CA ASP A 283 16.49 4.64 3.94
C ASP A 283 16.56 6.16 3.67
N LEU A 284 16.31 6.98 4.69
CA LEU A 284 16.29 8.45 4.58
C LEU A 284 17.61 9.11 4.98
N HIS A 285 18.66 8.32 5.23
CA HIS A 285 19.99 8.77 5.68
C HIS A 285 19.95 9.61 6.99
N LEU A 286 18.90 9.45 7.80
CA LEU A 286 18.70 10.17 9.06
C LEU A 286 19.62 9.64 10.16
N LEU A 287 19.94 10.50 11.13
CA LEU A 287 20.63 10.05 12.34
C LEU A 287 19.79 8.99 13.07
N PRO A 288 20.43 7.91 13.58
CA PRO A 288 19.72 6.85 14.29
C PRO A 288 18.91 7.44 15.45
N PRO A 289 17.74 6.86 15.77
CA PRO A 289 16.90 7.42 16.81
C PRO A 289 17.67 7.29 18.13
N GLN A 290 18.06 8.41 18.72
CA GLN A 290 18.45 8.44 20.13
C GLN A 290 17.17 8.16 20.93
N VAL A 291 16.94 6.90 21.28
CA VAL A 291 15.78 6.48 22.04
C VAL A 291 15.96 6.92 23.49
N GLN A 292 15.11 7.81 23.98
CA GLN A 292 14.59 7.71 25.33
C GLN A 292 13.14 7.29 25.19
N ASN A 293 12.89 5.98 25.29
CA ASN A 293 11.55 5.50 25.63
C ASN A 293 11.40 5.76 27.14
N PRO A 294 10.45 6.58 27.60
CA PRO A 294 9.90 6.33 28.91
C PRO A 294 9.08 5.03 28.79
N VAL A 295 9.51 3.99 29.49
CA VAL A 295 8.68 2.84 29.79
C VAL A 295 7.47 3.37 30.57
N TYR A 296 6.31 3.42 29.94
CA TYR A 296 5.04 3.45 30.67
C TYR A 296 4.39 2.10 30.48
N GLY A 297 4.57 1.24 31.48
CA GLY A 297 3.70 0.09 31.67
C GLY A 297 2.37 0.56 32.21
N TRP A 298 1.29 0.11 31.60
CA TRP A 298 0.00 -0.27 32.20
C TRP A 298 -0.66 -1.28 31.27
#